data_AF-A0A1Q3TIT2-F1
#
_entry.id   AF-A0A1Q3TIT2-F1
#
_cell.length_a   1.000
_cell.length_b   1.000
_cell.length_c   1.000
_cell.angle_alpha   90.00
_cell.angle_beta   90.00
_cell.angle_gamma   90.00
#
_symmetry.space_group_name_H-M   'P 1'
#
loop_
_entity.id
_entity.type
_entity.pdbx_description
1 polymer ?
#
loop_
_entity_poly.entity_id
_entity_poly.type
_entity_poly.pdbx_seq_one_letter_code
_entity_poly.pdbx_strand_id
1 'polypeptide(L)'
;MDNILALYKIRNVHFIDNDDVDRNYAFNDKMLSNEIFIEYYTRDNGDDNEITEHKTELSVLMKHKNRYYQFLMFTNTIEVGTPVMLLQTIIFLVNLIEANHSDKLVQYLTQLSIAPLIPHEIADCEYRDLANELLRLEIEAIHTSIQQSGAALN
;
A
#
# COMPACT_ATOMS: atom_id res chain seq x y z
N MET A 1 1.23 -9.53 -12.08
CA MET A 1 1.89 -9.89 -10.79
C MET A 1 1.11 -10.98 -10.06
N ASP A 2 -0.23 -10.97 -10.15
CA ASP A 2 -1.18 -11.81 -9.39
C ASP A 2 -0.87 -13.31 -9.35
N ASN A 3 -0.57 -13.94 -10.49
CA ASN A 3 -0.26 -15.37 -10.54
C ASN A 3 0.94 -15.74 -9.65
N ILE A 4 1.93 -14.85 -9.54
CA ILE A 4 3.11 -15.08 -8.72
C ILE A 4 2.76 -14.83 -7.24
N LEU A 5 2.04 -13.74 -6.94
CA LEU A 5 1.56 -13.45 -5.58
C LEU A 5 0.72 -14.59 -4.99
N ALA A 6 -0.12 -15.22 -5.82
CA ALA A 6 -0.93 -16.37 -5.43
C ALA A 6 -0.08 -17.57 -4.94
N LEU A 7 1.14 -17.77 -5.49
CA LEU A 7 2.06 -18.82 -5.01
C LEU A 7 2.50 -18.60 -3.56
N TYR A 8 2.46 -17.34 -3.09
CA TYR A 8 2.77 -16.94 -1.72
C TYR A 8 1.51 -16.75 -0.86
N LYS A 9 0.34 -17.18 -1.33
CA LYS A 9 -0.97 -16.97 -0.68
C LYS A 9 -1.29 -15.49 -0.47
N ILE A 10 -0.78 -14.63 -1.34
CA ILE A 10 -1.08 -13.20 -1.36
C ILE A 10 -2.19 -12.98 -2.38
N ARG A 11 -3.28 -12.37 -1.94
CA ARG A 11 -4.36 -11.87 -2.78
C ARG A 11 -4.03 -10.44 -3.21
N ASN A 12 -4.52 -10.06 -4.38
CA ASN A 12 -4.40 -8.71 -4.91
C ASN A 12 -5.79 -8.24 -5.35
N VAL A 13 -6.14 -7.00 -5.03
CA VAL A 13 -7.27 -6.28 -5.64
C VAL A 13 -6.74 -4.98 -6.23
N HIS A 14 -7.36 -4.46 -7.26
CA HIS A 14 -6.93 -3.21 -7.87
C HIS A 14 -8.13 -2.37 -8.28
N PHE A 15 -7.93 -1.06 -8.35
CA PHE A 15 -8.88 -0.12 -8.93
C PHE A 15 -8.15 1.10 -9.47
N ILE A 16 -8.77 1.75 -10.45
CA ILE A 16 -8.27 3.00 -11.03
C ILE A 16 -8.81 4.16 -10.20
N ASP A 17 -7.93 5.04 -9.73
CA ASP A 17 -8.31 6.23 -8.98
C ASP A 17 -8.77 7.39 -9.89
N ASN A 18 -9.08 8.54 -9.31
CA ASN A 18 -9.54 9.71 -10.07
C ASN A 18 -8.45 10.33 -10.96
N ASP A 19 -7.19 9.95 -10.76
CA ASP A 19 -6.02 10.42 -11.51
C ASP A 19 -5.60 9.41 -12.60
N ASP A 20 -6.46 8.43 -12.92
CA ASP A 20 -6.22 7.34 -13.87
C ASP A 20 -5.04 6.42 -13.49
N VAL A 21 -4.73 6.34 -12.18
CA VAL A 21 -3.68 5.47 -11.65
C VAL A 21 -4.27 4.14 -11.22
N ASP A 22 -3.79 3.04 -11.80
CA ASP A 22 -4.15 1.68 -11.39
C ASP A 22 -3.46 1.30 -10.07
N ARG A 23 -4.19 1.46 -8.97
CA ARG A 23 -3.71 1.16 -7.61
C ARG A 23 -3.97 -0.29 -7.28
N ASN A 24 -2.90 -1.00 -6.93
CA ASN A 24 -2.95 -2.41 -6.56
C ASN A 24 -2.75 -2.56 -5.04
N TYR A 25 -3.48 -3.50 -4.44
CA TYR A 25 -3.50 -3.75 -3.01
C TYR A 25 -3.28 -5.23 -2.72
N ALA A 26 -2.08 -5.58 -2.27
CA ALA A 26 -1.67 -6.91 -1.90
C ALA A 26 -1.87 -7.19 -0.40
N PHE A 27 -2.45 -8.34 -0.07
CA PHE A 27 -2.70 -8.76 1.31
C PHE A 27 -2.94 -10.27 1.41
N ASN A 28 -2.78 -10.83 2.61
CA ASN A 28 -3.23 -12.19 2.93
C ASN A 28 -4.33 -12.16 4.03
N ASP A 29 -4.85 -13.32 4.41
CA ASP A 29 -5.95 -13.41 5.38
C ASP A 29 -5.60 -12.84 6.76
N LYS A 30 -4.34 -13.01 7.19
CA LYS A 30 -3.85 -12.46 8.45
C LYS A 30 -3.74 -10.94 8.37
N MET A 31 -3.22 -10.40 7.28
CA MET A 31 -3.14 -8.96 7.06
C MET A 31 -4.53 -8.32 7.00
N LEU A 32 -5.46 -8.94 6.26
CA LEU A 32 -6.84 -8.47 6.15
C LEU A 32 -7.53 -8.40 7.52
N SER A 33 -7.36 -9.43 8.36
CA SER A 33 -7.97 -9.44 9.71
C SER A 33 -7.36 -8.40 10.67
N ASN A 34 -6.20 -7.83 10.33
CA ASN A 34 -5.53 -6.78 11.08
C ASN A 34 -5.60 -5.41 10.39
N GLU A 35 -6.42 -5.25 9.34
CA GLU A 35 -6.55 -4.01 8.57
C GLU A 35 -5.18 -3.50 8.05
N ILE A 36 -4.37 -4.40 7.48
CA ILE A 36 -3.06 -4.10 6.89
C ILE A 36 -3.07 -4.44 5.39
N PHE A 37 -2.57 -3.54 4.56
CA PHE A 37 -2.51 -3.68 3.11
C PHE A 37 -1.18 -3.17 2.57
N ILE A 38 -0.69 -3.77 1.49
CA ILE A 38 0.45 -3.26 0.72
C ILE A 38 -0.11 -2.64 -0.55
N GLU A 39 -0.09 -1.32 -0.64
CA GLU A 39 -0.40 -0.58 -1.86
C GLU A 39 0.84 -0.58 -2.75
N TYR A 40 0.65 -0.79 -4.05
CA TYR A 40 1.66 -0.45 -5.05
C TYR A 40 1.02 0.03 -6.34
N TYR A 41 1.74 0.89 -7.06
CA TYR A 41 1.31 1.36 -8.37
C TYR A 41 2.51 1.85 -9.16
N THR A 42 2.34 1.90 -10.48
CA THR A 42 3.29 2.46 -11.42
C THR A 42 2.54 3.47 -12.26
N ARG A 43 3.08 4.69 -12.36
CA ARG A 43 2.54 5.74 -13.22
C ARG A 43 3.63 6.27 -14.15
N ASP A 44 3.23 6.59 -15.37
CA ASP A 44 4.07 7.28 -16.33
C ASP A 44 3.68 8.76 -16.31
N ASN A 45 4.48 9.59 -15.64
CA ASN A 45 4.27 11.03 -15.65
C ASN A 45 4.91 11.60 -16.92
N GLY A 46 4.10 11.90 -17.93
CA GLY A 46 4.58 12.60 -19.12
C GLY A 46 3.48 13.48 -19.72
N ASP A 47 3.70 14.79 -19.71
CA ASP A 47 3.14 15.65 -20.76
C ASP A 47 3.85 15.27 -22.07
N ASP A 48 3.14 15.28 -23.20
CA ASP A 48 3.58 14.78 -24.54
C ASP A 48 4.95 15.31 -25.05
N ASN A 49 5.62 16.22 -24.33
CA ASN A 49 6.86 16.89 -24.73
C ASN A 49 8.04 16.78 -23.75
N GLU A 50 7.90 16.10 -22.60
CA GLU A 50 9.01 15.91 -21.64
C GLU A 50 9.28 14.43 -21.36
N ILE A 51 10.52 14.14 -20.94
CA ILE A 51 11.00 12.78 -20.65
C ILE A 51 10.00 12.12 -19.69
N THR A 52 9.37 11.03 -20.12
CA THR A 52 8.39 10.30 -19.33
C THR A 52 9.02 9.88 -18.01
N GLU A 53 8.64 10.52 -16.91
CA GLU A 53 9.06 10.14 -15.58
C GLU A 53 8.23 8.94 -15.14
N HIS A 54 8.76 7.75 -15.42
CA HIS A 54 8.25 6.52 -14.84
C HIS A 54 8.39 6.60 -13.32
N LYS A 55 7.34 6.32 -12.56
CA LYS A 55 7.39 6.30 -11.10
C LYS A 55 6.64 5.11 -10.57
N THR A 56 7.34 4.24 -9.86
CA THR A 56 6.74 3.13 -9.11
C THR A 56 6.86 3.40 -7.62
N GLU A 57 5.76 3.25 -6.89
CA GLU A 57 5.73 3.35 -5.44
C GLU A 57 5.13 2.09 -4.81
N LEU A 58 5.54 1.83 -3.57
CA LEU A 58 4.93 0.83 -2.71
C LEU A 58 4.85 1.37 -1.29
N SER A 59 3.65 1.29 -0.71
CA SER A 59 3.36 1.72 0.65
C SER A 59 2.72 0.58 1.47
N VAL A 60 2.96 0.57 2.78
CA VAL A 60 2.14 -0.23 3.72
C VAL A 60 1.09 0.69 4.32
N LEU A 61 -0.18 0.37 4.13
CA LEU A 61 -1.33 1.01 4.75
C LEU A 61 -1.78 0.15 5.93
N MET A 62 -2.02 0.75 7.09
CA MET A 62 -2.57 -0.01 8.20
C MET A 62 -3.43 0.81 9.15
N LYS A 63 -4.40 0.13 9.78
CA LYS A 63 -5.08 0.62 10.97
C LYS A 63 -4.66 -0.19 12.20
N HIS A 64 -4.23 0.50 13.24
CA HIS A 64 -3.83 -0.12 14.50
C HIS A 64 -4.25 0.75 15.68
N LYS A 65 -4.86 0.14 16.70
CA LYS A 65 -5.37 0.84 17.90
C LYS A 65 -6.20 2.10 17.56
N ASN A 66 -7.06 1.99 16.54
CA ASN A 66 -7.91 3.08 16.05
C ASN A 66 -7.13 4.29 15.49
N ARG A 67 -5.92 4.06 14.99
CA ARG A 67 -5.08 5.04 14.29
C ARG A 67 -4.71 4.50 12.93
N TYR A 68 -4.62 5.41 11.95
CA TYR A 68 -4.26 5.10 10.57
C TYR A 68 -2.80 5.45 10.33
N TYR A 69 -2.14 4.66 9.48
CA TYR A 69 -0.73 4.81 9.17
C TYR A 69 -0.50 4.49 7.70
N GLN A 70 0.45 5.19 7.09
CA GLN A 70 1.03 4.82 5.81
C GLN A 70 2.55 4.86 5.92
N PHE A 71 3.22 3.88 5.34
CA PHE A 71 4.66 3.78 5.32
C PHE A 71 5.13 3.63 3.88
N LEU A 72 5.70 4.68 3.29
CA LEU A 72 6.31 4.59 1.97
C LEU A 72 7.57 3.72 2.06
N MET A 73 7.54 2.54 1.45
CA MET A 73 8.62 1.54 1.58
C MET A 73 9.58 1.55 0.39
N PHE A 74 9.08 1.93 -0.79
CA PHE A 74 9.85 1.91 -2.02
C PHE A 74 9.34 3.00 -2.95
N THR A 75 10.29 3.69 -3.59
CA THR A 75 10.03 4.59 -4.71
C THR A 75 11.16 4.40 -5.71
N ASN A 76 10.81 4.24 -6.98
CA ASN A 76 11.80 4.10 -8.05
C ASN A 76 11.32 4.82 -9.30
N THR A 77 12.22 5.59 -9.90
CA THR A 77 11.96 6.31 -11.16
C THR A 77 12.59 5.66 -12.39
N ILE A 78 13.28 4.52 -12.20
CA ILE A 78 13.94 3.78 -13.27
C ILE A 78 13.17 2.48 -13.53
N GLU A 79 12.77 2.21 -14.77
CA GLU A 79 11.96 1.02 -15.12
C GLU A 79 12.72 -0.31 -14.94
N VAL A 80 14.04 -0.31 -15.13
CA VAL A 80 14.86 -1.52 -15.17
C VAL A 80 14.82 -2.29 -13.84
N GLY A 81 14.29 -3.51 -13.89
CA GLY A 81 14.24 -4.43 -12.74
C GLY A 81 13.08 -4.18 -11.77
N THR A 82 12.27 -3.15 -12.00
CA THR A 82 11.17 -2.73 -11.11
C THR A 82 10.20 -3.86 -10.78
N PRO A 83 9.72 -4.70 -11.71
CA PRO A 83 8.81 -5.79 -11.37
C PRO A 83 9.39 -6.80 -10.37
N VAL A 84 10.68 -7.13 -10.49
CA VAL A 84 11.35 -8.09 -9.59
C VAL A 84 11.56 -7.47 -8.21
N MET A 85 12.02 -6.21 -8.17
CA MET A 85 12.20 -5.49 -6.91
C MET A 85 10.87 -5.32 -6.17
N LEU A 86 9.81 -4.97 -6.89
CA LEU A 86 8.48 -4.79 -6.33
C LEU A 86 7.97 -6.10 -5.73
N LEU A 87 8.05 -7.21 -6.46
CA LEU A 87 7.67 -8.53 -5.97
C LEU A 87 8.45 -8.93 -4.72
N GLN A 88 9.78 -8.76 -4.74
CA GLN A 88 10.64 -9.10 -3.59
C GLN A 88 10.30 -8.25 -2.36
N THR A 89 10.05 -6.95 -2.56
CA THR A 89 9.62 -6.04 -1.49
C THR A 89 8.28 -6.46 -0.92
N ILE A 90 7.29 -6.79 -1.76
CA ILE A 90 5.98 -7.29 -1.30
C ILE A 90 6.17 -8.55 -0.45
N ILE A 91 6.90 -9.55 -0.94
CA ILE A 91 7.13 -10.82 -0.22
C ILE A 91 7.85 -10.56 1.12
N PHE A 92 8.87 -9.71 1.12
CA PHE A 92 9.57 -9.31 2.34
C PHE A 92 8.63 -8.68 3.37
N LEU A 93 7.80 -7.72 2.95
CA LEU A 93 6.87 -7.02 3.83
C LEU A 93 5.80 -7.97 4.37
N VAL A 94 5.24 -8.85 3.55
CA VAL A 94 4.30 -9.87 4.01
C VAL A 94 4.93 -10.73 5.11
N ASN A 95 6.14 -11.26 4.88
CA ASN A 95 6.85 -12.06 5.88
C ASN A 95 7.13 -11.27 7.17
N LEU A 96 7.53 -10.00 7.05
CA LEU A 96 7.76 -9.11 8.20
C LEU A 96 6.47 -8.90 9.00
N ILE A 97 5.36 -8.60 8.33
CA ILE A 97 4.05 -8.37 8.95
C ILE A 97 3.56 -9.65 9.62
N GLU A 98 3.73 -10.82 8.99
CA GLU A 98 3.31 -12.09 9.57
C GLU A 98 4.12 -12.49 10.80
N ALA A 99 5.43 -12.23 10.81
CA ALA A 99 6.32 -12.60 11.89
C ALA A 99 6.16 -11.74 13.16
N ASN A 100 5.50 -10.57 13.05
CA ASN A 100 5.49 -9.58 14.12
C ASN A 100 4.07 -9.27 14.63
N HIS A 101 3.99 -8.99 15.93
CA HIS A 101 2.78 -8.47 16.55
C HIS A 101 2.69 -6.94 16.38
N SER A 102 1.46 -6.44 16.38
CA SER A 102 1.11 -5.10 15.88
C SER A 102 1.85 -3.92 16.53
N ASP A 103 2.16 -3.99 17.83
CA ASP A 103 2.86 -2.90 18.51
C ASP A 103 4.31 -2.72 18.07
N LYS A 104 5.03 -3.82 17.80
CA LYS A 104 6.40 -3.74 17.27
C LYS A 104 6.42 -3.48 15.77
N LEU A 105 5.36 -3.91 15.07
CA LEU A 105 5.26 -3.74 13.63
C LEU A 105 5.30 -2.27 13.22
N VAL A 106 4.56 -1.39 13.91
CA VAL A 106 4.60 0.06 13.65
C VAL A 106 6.04 0.59 13.77
N GLN A 107 6.74 0.23 14.83
CA GLN A 107 8.13 0.66 15.03
C GLN A 107 9.05 0.18 13.89
N TYR A 108 8.93 -1.08 13.48
CA TYR A 108 9.75 -1.64 12.39
C TYR A 108 9.44 -0.98 11.05
N LEU A 109 8.16 -0.75 10.75
CA LEU A 109 7.76 -0.07 9.52
C LEU A 109 8.24 1.39 9.49
N THR A 110 8.13 2.13 10.60
CA THR A 110 8.70 3.48 10.71
C THR A 110 10.21 3.50 10.43
N GLN A 111 10.96 2.53 10.95
CA GLN A 111 12.41 2.45 10.76
C GLN A 111 12.83 2.10 9.33
N LEU A 112 12.02 1.32 8.63
CA LEU A 112 12.30 0.86 7.27
C LEU A 112 11.75 1.82 6.21
N SER A 113 10.73 2.61 6.54
CA SER A 113 10.07 3.51 5.59
C SER A 113 10.97 4.65 5.14
N ILE A 114 10.88 4.99 3.86
CA ILE A 114 11.46 6.20 3.27
C ILE A 114 10.79 7.43 3.86
N ALA A 115 9.45 7.38 3.96
CA ALA A 115 8.63 8.44 4.51
C ALA A 115 7.40 7.84 5.20
N PRO A 116 7.36 7.83 6.55
CA PRO A 116 6.17 7.44 7.29
C PRO A 116 5.19 8.62 7.39
N LEU A 117 3.93 8.37 7.09
CA LEU A 117 2.81 9.26 7.37
C LEU A 117 2.09 8.77 8.63
N ILE A 118 2.27 9.50 9.72
CA ILE A 118 1.72 9.18 11.05
C ILE A 118 0.85 10.37 11.50
N PRO A 119 -0.45 10.41 11.13
CA PRO A 119 -1.29 11.59 11.32
C PRO A 119 -1.28 12.15 12.75
N HIS A 120 -1.38 11.28 13.77
CA HIS A 120 -1.44 11.71 15.16
C HIS A 120 -0.13 12.33 15.72
N GLU A 121 0.97 12.28 14.97
CA GLU A 121 2.23 12.97 15.28
C GLU A 121 2.36 14.32 14.55
N ILE A 122 1.44 14.63 13.63
CA ILE A 122 1.41 15.91 12.90
C ILE A 122 0.90 17.02 13.82
N ALA A 123 1.71 18.09 13.94
CA ALA A 123 1.39 19.25 14.77
C ALA A 123 0.29 20.14 14.15
N ASP A 124 0.28 20.27 12.83
CA ASP A 124 -0.74 21.01 12.10
C ASP A 124 -2.08 20.25 12.14
N CYS A 125 -3.09 20.86 12.76
CA CYS A 125 -4.39 20.22 12.94
C CYS A 125 -5.13 19.96 11.62
N GLU A 126 -5.08 20.92 10.68
CA GLU A 126 -5.78 20.78 9.40
C GLU A 126 -5.16 19.66 8.57
N TYR A 127 -3.83 19.64 8.49
CA TYR A 127 -3.11 18.59 7.76
C TYR A 127 -3.23 17.22 8.45
N ARG A 128 -3.20 17.16 9.78
CA ARG A 128 -3.47 15.93 10.54
C ARG A 128 -4.83 15.36 10.20
N ASP A 129 -5.87 16.18 10.30
CA ASP A 129 -7.25 15.71 10.18
C ASP A 129 -7.53 15.28 8.72
N LEU A 130 -6.96 15.99 7.74
CA LEU A 130 -6.98 15.59 6.34
C LEU A 130 -6.26 14.26 6.10
N ALA A 131 -5.01 14.12 6.57
CA ALA A 131 -4.25 12.88 6.39
C ALA A 131 -4.94 11.67 7.03
N ASN A 132 -5.53 11.86 8.21
CA ASN A 132 -6.28 10.81 8.89
C ASN A 132 -7.54 10.41 8.12
N GLU A 133 -8.26 11.38 7.57
CA GLU A 133 -9.46 11.13 6.78
C GLU A 133 -9.15 10.41 5.46
N LEU A 134 -8.09 10.84 4.74
CA LEU A 134 -7.68 10.19 3.49
C LEU A 134 -7.31 8.72 3.70
N LEU A 135 -6.51 8.41 4.72
CA LEU A 135 -6.14 7.02 5.03
C LEU A 135 -7.34 6.17 5.45
N ARG A 136 -8.29 6.76 6.19
CA ARG A 136 -9.54 6.08 6.55
C ARG A 136 -10.35 5.71 5.30
N LEU A 137 -10.58 6.69 4.43
CA LEU A 137 -11.34 6.50 3.20
C LEU A 137 -10.68 5.48 2.28
N GLU A 138 -9.36 5.49 2.19
CA GLU A 138 -8.62 4.52 1.37
C GLU A 138 -8.78 3.09 1.89
N ILE A 139 -8.60 2.85 3.19
CA ILE A 139 -8.82 1.52 3.78
C ILE A 139 -10.27 1.05 3.59
N GLU A 140 -11.25 1.95 3.71
CA GLU A 140 -12.67 1.64 3.44
C GLU A 140 -12.91 1.28 1.96
N ALA A 141 -12.26 1.98 1.03
CA ALA A 141 -12.34 1.67 -0.39
C ALA A 141 -11.75 0.28 -0.68
N ILE A 142 -10.60 -0.07 -0.10
CA ILE A 142 -10.00 -1.41 -0.22
C ILE A 142 -10.98 -2.48 0.27
N HIS A 143 -11.56 -2.31 1.45
CA HIS A 143 -12.54 -3.26 1.98
C HIS A 143 -13.76 -3.43 1.06
N THR A 144 -14.26 -2.33 0.49
CA THR A 144 -15.36 -2.34 -0.46
C THR A 144 -15.00 -3.13 -1.71
N SER A 145 -13.81 -2.90 -2.28
CA SER A 145 -13.30 -3.62 -3.45
C SER A 145 -13.12 -5.13 -3.20
N ILE A 146 -12.67 -5.51 -2.00
CA ILE A 146 -12.56 -6.92 -1.61
C ILE A 146 -13.94 -7.58 -1.54
N GLN A 147 -14.93 -6.90 -0.96
CA GLN A 147 -16.30 -7.42 -0.88
C GLN A 147 -16.94 -7.59 -2.26
N GLN A 148 -16.78 -6.61 -3.14
CA GLN A 148 -17.32 -6.68 -4.51
C GLN A 148 -16.66 -7.80 -5.32
N SER A 149 -15.35 -7.98 -5.18
CA SER A 149 -14.61 -9.07 -5.83
C SER A 149 -15.05 -10.46 -5.33
N GLY A 150 -15.34 -10.58 -4.03
CA GLY A 150 -15.87 -11.82 -3.45
C GLY A 150 -17.33 -12.11 -3.83
N ALA A 151 -18.14 -11.07 -4.06
CA ALA A 151 -19.53 -11.21 -4.51
C ALA A 151 -19.62 -11.62 -5.98
N ALA A 152 -18.67 -11.24 -6.84
CA ALA A 152 -18.62 -11.64 -8.25
C ALA A 152 -18.26 -13.13 -8.47
N LEU A 153 -17.83 -13.84 -7.43
CA LEU A 153 -17.42 -15.25 -7.46
C LEU A 153 -18.48 -16.22 -6.90
N ASN A 154 -19.64 -15.72 -6.43
CA ASN A 154 -20.78 -16.51 -5.94
C ASN A 154 -22.01 -16.37 -6.84
#